data_AF-A0A922MK11-F1
#
_entry.id   AF-A0A922MK11-F1
#
_cell.length_a   1.000
_cell.length_b   1.000
_cell.length_c   1.000
_cell.angle_alpha   90.00
_cell.angle_beta   90.00
_cell.angle_gamma   90.00
#
_symmetry.space_group_name_H-M   'P 1'
#
loop_
_entity.id
_entity.type
_entity.pdbx_description
1 polymer ?
#
loop_
_entity_poly.entity_id
_entity_poly.type
_entity_poly.pdbx_seq_one_letter_code
_entity_poly.pdbx_strand_id
1 'polypeptide(L)'
;MQFYKERILNAAQLKRLSEHKYSCTSASILDAWLQPWWCWLVSKTPLWLAPNLITILGLIVNVVTTLILVWFSPDARQDPPRWACALCALGVFIYQSLDAIDGKQARRTGSQSPLGELFDHGCDSISTVFIALGACIAVKLGEYPTWMFFQCFCAMTLFYCAHWQAYVTGTLKMGRIDVTEAQYSIIAIHLVSATLGPSFWATQVGGGLEVRYSLALVAVGGAFLTVGALLASIVTGGVGKNGSTVAVRHFFSPNYNHPLWETKL
;
A
#
# COMPACT_ATOMS: atom_id res chain seq x y z
N MET A 1 -7.00 4.37 32.17
CA MET A 1 -6.37 4.22 30.85
C MET A 1 -4.98 4.85 30.94
N GLN A 2 -3.95 4.03 31.22
CA GLN A 2 -2.57 4.50 31.38
C GLN A 2 -1.98 4.79 29.99
N PHE A 3 -2.00 6.06 29.58
CA PHE A 3 -1.19 6.50 28.45
C PHE A 3 0.28 6.52 28.89
N TYR A 4 1.13 5.91 28.06
CA TYR A 4 2.57 5.68 28.19
C TYR A 4 3.34 6.76 28.98
N LYS A 5 3.93 6.37 30.12
CA LYS A 5 4.88 7.20 30.90
C LYS A 5 6.27 7.29 30.27
N GLU A 6 6.59 6.42 29.31
CA GLU A 6 7.89 6.36 28.66
C GLU A 6 7.83 6.99 27.26
N ARG A 7 8.85 7.80 26.94
CA ARG A 7 9.00 8.36 25.59
C ARG A 7 9.28 7.21 24.61
N ILE A 8 8.40 7.01 23.65
CA ILE A 8 8.52 5.99 22.59
C ILE A 8 9.80 6.19 21.75
N LEU A 9 10.23 7.45 21.59
CA LEU A 9 11.46 7.82 20.87
C LEU A 9 12.47 8.50 21.80
N ASN A 10 13.71 8.06 21.75
CA ASN A 10 14.85 8.68 22.40
C ASN A 10 15.35 9.92 21.61
N ALA A 11 16.21 10.72 22.24
CA ALA A 11 16.69 11.97 21.65
C ALA A 11 17.48 11.77 20.33
N ALA A 12 18.23 10.68 20.22
CA ALA A 12 18.96 10.36 19.00
C ALA A 12 18.03 10.00 17.83
N GLN A 13 16.92 9.30 18.13
CA GLN A 13 15.88 8.97 17.15
C GLN A 13 15.13 10.23 16.70
N LEU A 14 14.78 11.12 17.62
CA LEU A 14 14.15 12.41 17.29
C LEU A 14 15.06 13.27 16.40
N LYS A 15 16.37 13.31 16.69
CA LYS A 15 17.35 14.02 15.86
C LYS A 15 17.41 13.44 14.44
N ARG A 16 17.53 12.11 14.31
CA ARG A 16 17.54 11.44 13.00
C ARG A 16 16.23 11.63 12.23
N LEU A 17 15.10 11.63 12.94
CA LEU A 17 13.79 11.93 12.34
C LEU A 17 13.77 13.35 11.81
N SER A 18 14.32 14.34 12.54
CA SER A 18 14.37 15.74 12.09
C SER A 18 15.30 15.95 10.88
N GLU A 19 16.32 15.11 10.74
CA GLU A 19 17.25 15.12 9.61
C GLU A 19 16.72 14.34 8.39
N HIS A 20 15.56 13.69 8.52
CA HIS A 20 14.95 12.86 7.47
C HIS A 20 14.55 13.68 6.25
N LYS A 21 14.98 13.21 5.07
CA LYS A 21 14.55 13.75 3.78
C LYS A 21 13.92 12.64 2.95
N TYR A 22 12.68 12.87 2.54
CA TYR A 22 11.97 11.98 1.64
C TYR A 22 12.75 11.81 0.32
N SER A 23 12.91 10.56 -0.11
CA SER A 23 13.50 10.20 -1.39
C SER A 23 12.69 9.06 -1.99
N CYS A 24 12.13 9.30 -3.17
CA CYS A 24 11.39 8.30 -3.93
C CYS A 24 11.75 8.43 -5.41
N THR A 25 11.93 7.30 -6.07
CA THR A 25 12.08 7.20 -7.52
C THR A 25 11.00 6.26 -8.05
N SER A 26 10.16 6.74 -8.95
CA SER A 26 9.11 5.93 -9.58
C SER A 26 9.37 5.76 -11.08
N ALA A 27 9.29 4.51 -11.53
CA ALA A 27 9.22 4.14 -12.94
C ALA A 27 7.85 3.54 -13.29
N SER A 28 6.83 3.73 -12.43
CA SER A 28 5.48 3.20 -12.62
C SER A 28 4.91 3.72 -13.94
N ILE A 29 4.28 2.80 -14.67
CA ILE A 29 3.73 3.08 -15.99
C ILE A 29 2.53 3.99 -15.84
N LEU A 30 1.61 3.66 -14.94
CA LEU A 30 0.36 4.39 -14.74
C LEU A 30 0.57 5.76 -14.11
N ASP A 31 1.60 5.93 -13.27
CA ASP A 31 1.90 7.23 -12.68
C ASP A 31 2.00 8.33 -13.76
N ALA A 32 2.69 8.06 -14.87
CA ALA A 32 2.83 9.03 -15.96
C ALA A 32 1.48 9.47 -16.56
N TRP A 33 0.52 8.56 -16.66
CA TRP A 33 -0.82 8.82 -17.19
C TRP A 33 -1.74 9.51 -16.18
N LEU A 34 -1.54 9.24 -14.90
CA LEU A 34 -2.38 9.74 -13.81
C LEU A 34 -1.88 11.06 -13.23
N GLN A 35 -0.63 11.46 -13.49
CA GLN A 35 -0.11 12.75 -13.04
C GLN A 35 -0.99 13.95 -13.44
N PRO A 36 -1.50 14.08 -14.67
CA PRO A 36 -2.42 15.16 -15.02
C PRO A 36 -3.68 15.18 -14.13
N TRP A 37 -4.23 14.00 -13.83
CA TRP A 37 -5.38 13.85 -12.94
C TRP A 37 -5.04 14.29 -11.50
N TRP A 38 -3.94 13.81 -10.93
CA TRP A 38 -3.53 14.17 -9.57
C TRP A 38 -3.14 15.65 -9.44
N CYS A 39 -2.48 16.22 -10.44
CA CYS A 39 -2.15 17.65 -10.49
C CYS A 39 -3.41 18.51 -10.59
N TRP A 40 -4.38 18.11 -11.40
CA TRP A 40 -5.68 18.76 -11.44
C TRP A 40 -6.39 18.64 -10.09
N LEU A 41 -6.45 17.45 -9.51
CA LEU A 41 -7.16 17.18 -8.26
C LEU A 41 -6.57 17.99 -7.10
N VAL A 42 -5.24 17.96 -6.91
CA VAL A 42 -4.60 18.77 -5.86
C VAL A 42 -4.81 20.26 -6.09
N SER A 43 -4.93 20.74 -7.34
CA SER A 43 -5.22 22.15 -7.61
C SER A 43 -6.61 22.58 -7.11
N LYS A 44 -7.57 21.64 -7.08
CA LYS A 44 -8.93 21.83 -6.56
C LYS A 44 -9.03 21.64 -5.05
N THR A 45 -8.05 21.00 -4.43
CA THR A 45 -7.98 20.85 -2.98
C THR A 45 -7.79 22.21 -2.30
N PRO A 46 -8.61 22.58 -1.30
CA PRO A 46 -8.45 23.81 -0.55
C PRO A 46 -7.12 23.89 0.21
N LEU A 47 -6.51 25.07 0.29
CA LEU A 47 -5.21 25.25 0.97
C LEU A 47 -5.27 25.04 2.50
N TRP A 48 -6.46 25.15 3.11
CA TRP A 48 -6.65 24.88 4.53
C TRP A 48 -6.72 23.39 4.85
N LEU A 49 -6.92 22.53 3.85
CA LEU A 49 -7.05 21.10 4.05
C LEU A 49 -5.67 20.48 4.28
N ALA A 50 -5.47 19.95 5.50
CA ALA A 50 -4.22 19.33 5.89
C ALA A 50 -3.96 18.02 5.12
N PRO A 51 -2.71 17.75 4.70
CA PRO A 51 -2.35 16.50 4.01
C PRO A 51 -2.78 15.24 4.76
N ASN A 52 -2.47 15.14 6.06
CA ASN A 52 -2.83 13.97 6.87
C ASN A 52 -4.35 13.75 6.97
N LEU A 53 -5.16 14.80 6.79
CA LEU A 53 -6.62 14.65 6.74
C LEU A 53 -7.05 14.03 5.40
N ILE A 54 -6.39 14.37 4.30
CA ILE A 54 -6.60 13.74 2.99
C ILE A 54 -6.30 12.23 3.09
N THR A 55 -5.16 11.87 3.67
CA THR A 55 -4.77 10.47 3.94
C THR A 55 -5.86 9.71 4.70
N ILE A 56 -6.34 10.28 5.82
CA ILE A 56 -7.37 9.64 6.65
C ILE A 56 -8.71 9.52 5.93
N LEU A 57 -9.12 10.54 5.17
CA LEU A 57 -10.34 10.47 4.38
C LEU A 57 -10.27 9.36 3.33
N GLY A 58 -9.13 9.22 2.65
CA GLY A 58 -8.87 8.10 1.74
C GLY A 58 -8.99 6.75 2.45
N LEU A 59 -8.32 6.60 3.59
CA LEU A 59 -8.36 5.37 4.38
C LEU A 59 -9.80 5.02 4.82
N ILE A 60 -10.54 5.99 5.35
CA ILE A 60 -11.93 5.78 5.79
C ILE A 60 -12.80 5.32 4.62
N VAL A 61 -12.69 5.96 3.45
CA VAL A 61 -13.45 5.55 2.26
C VAL A 61 -13.14 4.11 1.90
N ASN A 62 -11.86 3.73 1.78
CA ASN A 62 -11.47 2.37 1.45
C ASN A 62 -12.02 1.36 2.48
N VAL A 63 -11.79 1.61 3.77
CA VAL A 63 -12.26 0.74 4.87
C VAL A 63 -13.77 0.56 4.83
N VAL A 64 -14.54 1.64 4.74
CA VAL A 64 -16.01 1.57 4.73
C VAL A 64 -16.51 0.79 3.52
N THR A 65 -15.98 1.05 2.33
CA THR A 65 -16.42 0.34 1.12
C THR A 65 -16.08 -1.15 1.15
N THR A 66 -14.93 -1.53 1.70
CA THR A 66 -14.58 -2.94 1.90
C THR A 66 -15.44 -3.58 2.99
N LEU A 67 -15.71 -2.90 4.10
CA LEU A 67 -16.57 -3.43 5.17
C LEU A 67 -17.99 -3.71 4.69
N ILE A 68 -18.50 -2.93 3.73
CA ILE A 68 -19.78 -3.23 3.06
C ILE A 68 -19.69 -4.57 2.30
N LEU A 69 -18.59 -4.84 1.58
CA LEU A 69 -18.38 -6.16 0.97
C LEU A 69 -18.30 -7.28 2.00
N VAL A 70 -17.56 -7.07 3.09
CA VAL A 70 -17.43 -8.04 4.20
C VAL A 70 -18.80 -8.32 4.83
N TRP A 71 -19.67 -7.32 4.97
CA TRP A 71 -21.02 -7.51 5.47
C TRP A 71 -21.84 -8.48 4.61
N PHE A 72 -21.72 -8.39 3.29
CA PHE A 72 -22.43 -9.28 2.37
C PHE A 72 -21.76 -10.63 2.15
N SER A 73 -20.43 -10.70 2.28
CA SER A 73 -19.68 -11.94 2.15
C SER A 73 -18.53 -12.02 3.16
N PRO A 74 -18.81 -12.37 4.43
CA PRO A 74 -17.80 -12.33 5.49
C PRO A 74 -16.75 -13.43 5.38
N ASP A 75 -17.07 -14.53 4.71
CA ASP A 75 -16.14 -15.65 4.43
C ASP A 75 -15.65 -15.65 2.97
N ALA A 76 -15.96 -14.59 2.20
CA ALA A 76 -15.63 -14.46 0.78
C ALA A 76 -16.16 -15.60 -0.12
N ARG A 77 -17.31 -16.23 0.22
CA ARG A 77 -17.96 -17.28 -0.61
C ARG A 77 -19.28 -16.86 -1.24
N GLN A 78 -20.00 -15.95 -0.61
CA GLN A 78 -21.28 -15.46 -1.12
C GLN A 78 -21.06 -14.50 -2.30
N ASP A 79 -22.12 -14.29 -3.08
CA ASP A 79 -22.12 -13.26 -4.11
C ASP A 79 -22.50 -11.92 -3.47
N PRO A 80 -21.55 -11.00 -3.19
CA PRO A 80 -21.92 -9.66 -2.78
C PRO A 80 -22.75 -8.97 -3.87
N PRO A 81 -23.67 -8.06 -3.51
CA PRO A 81 -24.42 -7.27 -4.47
C PRO A 81 -23.50 -6.54 -5.43
N ARG A 82 -23.87 -6.52 -6.71
CA ARG A 82 -23.07 -5.91 -7.78
C ARG A 82 -22.78 -4.42 -7.55
N TRP A 83 -23.73 -3.70 -6.94
CA TRP A 83 -23.53 -2.30 -6.56
C TRP A 83 -22.48 -2.15 -5.45
N ALA A 84 -22.34 -3.12 -4.54
CA ALA A 84 -21.32 -3.11 -3.51
C ALA A 84 -19.93 -3.31 -4.11
N CYS A 85 -19.81 -4.16 -5.14
CA CYS A 85 -18.57 -4.26 -5.93
C CYS A 85 -18.25 -2.94 -6.65
N ALA A 86 -19.24 -2.28 -7.27
CA ALA A 86 -19.04 -0.98 -7.92
C ALA A 86 -18.63 0.10 -6.91
N LEU A 87 -19.24 0.10 -5.73
CA LEU A 87 -18.91 1.01 -4.64
C LEU A 87 -17.48 0.79 -4.14
N CYS A 88 -17.04 -0.46 -4.03
CA CYS A 88 -15.66 -0.78 -3.67
C CYS A 88 -14.66 -0.36 -4.77
N ALA A 89 -14.99 -0.56 -6.05
CA ALA A 89 -14.17 -0.05 -7.16
C ALA A 89 -13.98 1.48 -7.07
N LEU A 90 -15.08 2.21 -6.82
CA LEU A 90 -15.05 3.65 -6.62
C LEU A 90 -14.27 4.04 -5.36
N GLY A 91 -14.45 3.28 -4.27
CA GLY A 91 -13.75 3.51 -3.01
C GLY A 91 -12.24 3.38 -3.13
N VAL A 92 -11.76 2.32 -3.80
CA VAL A 92 -10.33 2.12 -4.07
C VAL A 92 -9.79 3.22 -5.00
N PHE A 93 -10.55 3.64 -6.03
CA PHE A 93 -10.15 4.76 -6.90
C PHE A 93 -10.03 6.09 -6.14
N ILE A 94 -10.99 6.38 -5.25
CA ILE A 94 -10.96 7.57 -4.39
C ILE A 94 -9.76 7.50 -3.45
N TYR A 95 -9.56 6.38 -2.75
CA TYR A 95 -8.40 6.20 -1.87
C TYR A 95 -7.09 6.43 -2.63
N GLN A 96 -6.89 5.74 -3.76
CA GLN A 96 -5.72 5.89 -4.62
C GLN A 96 -5.48 7.35 -5.03
N SER A 97 -6.56 8.05 -5.41
CA SER A 97 -6.46 9.46 -5.82
C SER A 97 -6.10 10.39 -4.66
N LEU A 98 -6.62 10.13 -3.46
CA LEU A 98 -6.36 10.93 -2.26
C LEU A 98 -4.95 10.70 -1.72
N ASP A 99 -4.53 9.44 -1.66
CA ASP A 99 -3.16 9.01 -1.38
C ASP A 99 -2.16 9.72 -2.31
N ALA A 100 -2.38 9.67 -3.62
CA ALA A 100 -1.46 10.30 -4.57
C ALA A 100 -1.34 11.84 -4.47
N ILE A 101 -2.30 12.53 -3.86
CA ILE A 101 -2.30 14.00 -3.74
C ILE A 101 -1.88 14.51 -2.37
N ASP A 102 -1.82 13.69 -1.31
CA ASP A 102 -1.54 14.21 0.03
C ASP A 102 -0.11 14.79 0.14
N GLY A 103 0.89 14.12 -0.42
CA GLY A 103 2.27 14.60 -0.50
C GLY A 103 2.41 15.77 -1.48
N LYS A 104 1.57 15.82 -2.53
CA LYS A 104 1.49 16.98 -3.42
C LYS A 104 0.92 18.20 -2.69
N GLN A 105 -0.11 17.98 -1.87
CA GLN A 105 -0.68 19.01 -1.02
C GLN A 105 0.34 19.48 0.01
N ALA A 106 1.07 18.57 0.66
CA ALA A 106 2.11 18.91 1.63
C ALA A 106 3.21 19.80 1.02
N ARG A 107 3.61 19.52 -0.23
CA ARG A 107 4.52 20.40 -1.00
C ARG A 107 3.88 21.76 -1.29
N ARG A 108 2.62 21.78 -1.71
CA ARG A 108 1.87 23.00 -2.05
C ARG A 108 1.66 23.92 -0.84
N THR A 109 1.47 23.37 0.35
CA THR A 109 1.24 24.12 1.60
C THR A 109 2.51 24.35 2.42
N GLY A 110 3.65 23.81 2.00
CA GLY A 110 4.91 23.88 2.75
C GLY A 110 4.89 23.10 4.07
N SER A 111 3.97 22.13 4.22
CA SER A 111 3.77 21.35 5.45
C SER A 111 4.35 19.93 5.35
N GLN A 112 5.36 19.72 4.50
CA GLN A 112 6.06 18.45 4.38
C GLN A 112 6.79 18.12 5.69
N SER A 113 6.64 16.89 6.17
CA SER A 113 7.38 16.43 7.34
C SER A 113 7.64 14.93 7.30
N PRO A 114 8.73 14.46 7.94
CA PRO A 114 9.01 13.02 8.12
C PRO A 114 7.90 12.28 8.88
N LEU A 115 7.22 12.98 9.80
CA LEU A 115 6.09 12.41 10.53
C LEU A 115 4.86 12.26 9.64
N GLY A 116 4.61 13.20 8.73
CA GLY A 116 3.54 13.10 7.74
C GLY A 116 3.74 11.92 6.80
N GLU A 117 4.97 11.72 6.32
CA GLU A 117 5.35 10.55 5.50
C GLU A 117 5.16 9.23 6.26
N LEU A 118 5.60 9.16 7.52
CA LEU A 118 5.37 7.97 8.34
C LEU A 118 3.87 7.69 8.56
N PHE A 119 3.08 8.75 8.72
CA PHE A 119 1.64 8.65 8.92
C PHE A 119 0.92 8.14 7.66
N ASP A 120 1.32 8.64 6.49
CA ASP A 120 0.84 8.22 5.17
C ASP A 120 1.08 6.71 4.95
N HIS A 121 2.33 6.27 5.03
CA HIS A 121 2.68 4.86 4.88
C HIS A 121 2.06 3.96 5.95
N GLY A 122 1.82 4.49 7.15
CA GLY A 122 1.05 3.80 8.19
C GLY A 122 -0.38 3.54 7.74
N CYS A 123 -1.04 4.54 7.14
CA CYS A 123 -2.38 4.40 6.57
C CYS A 123 -2.39 3.43 5.38
N ASP A 124 -1.38 3.46 4.51
CA ASP A 124 -1.25 2.53 3.39
C ASP A 124 -1.16 1.08 3.84
N SER A 125 -0.44 0.81 4.93
CA SER A 125 -0.33 -0.54 5.49
C SER A 125 -1.69 -1.08 5.92
N ILE A 126 -2.53 -0.25 6.53
CA ILE A 126 -3.90 -0.61 6.92
C ILE A 126 -4.76 -0.78 5.67
N SER A 127 -4.68 0.18 4.74
CA SER A 127 -5.45 0.17 3.50
C SER A 127 -5.19 -1.08 2.66
N THR A 128 -3.93 -1.52 2.60
CA THR A 128 -3.50 -2.75 1.91
C THR A 128 -4.26 -3.98 2.39
N VAL A 129 -4.55 -4.09 3.69
CA VAL A 129 -5.36 -5.20 4.26
C VAL A 129 -6.77 -5.18 3.66
N PHE A 130 -7.43 -4.03 3.66
CA PHE A 130 -8.80 -3.90 3.17
C PHE A 130 -8.89 -4.04 1.65
N ILE A 131 -7.89 -3.56 0.90
CA ILE A 131 -7.81 -3.74 -0.55
C ILE A 131 -7.66 -5.24 -0.89
N ALA A 132 -6.76 -5.95 -0.19
CA ALA A 132 -6.57 -7.39 -0.39
C ALA A 132 -7.83 -8.20 -0.05
N LEU A 133 -8.50 -7.88 1.06
CA LEU A 133 -9.77 -8.52 1.46
C LEU A 133 -10.89 -8.25 0.44
N GLY A 134 -11.04 -7.00 0.00
CA GLY A 134 -12.03 -6.61 -1.01
C GLY A 134 -11.83 -7.39 -2.31
N ALA A 135 -10.59 -7.51 -2.78
CA ALA A 135 -10.26 -8.31 -3.96
C ALA A 135 -10.62 -9.79 -3.76
N CYS A 136 -10.30 -10.38 -2.61
CA CYS A 136 -10.66 -11.77 -2.31
C CYS A 136 -12.17 -12.01 -2.34
N ILE A 137 -12.97 -11.09 -1.78
CA ILE A 137 -14.43 -11.16 -1.79
C ILE A 137 -14.96 -11.03 -3.22
N ALA A 138 -14.43 -10.08 -4.01
CA ALA A 138 -14.89 -9.83 -5.37
C ALA A 138 -14.74 -11.04 -6.30
N VAL A 139 -13.75 -11.89 -6.05
CA VAL A 139 -13.44 -13.11 -6.82
C VAL A 139 -13.84 -14.40 -6.11
N LYS A 140 -14.57 -14.28 -4.99
CA LYS A 140 -15.05 -15.38 -4.14
C LYS A 140 -13.95 -16.34 -3.67
N LEU A 141 -12.79 -15.81 -3.29
CA LEU A 141 -11.60 -16.59 -2.96
C LEU A 141 -11.75 -17.42 -1.68
N GLY A 142 -12.82 -17.20 -0.90
CA GLY A 142 -13.17 -18.01 0.27
C GLY A 142 -13.50 -19.47 -0.03
N GLU A 143 -13.82 -19.78 -1.30
CA GLU A 143 -13.89 -21.16 -1.83
C GLU A 143 -12.54 -21.88 -1.70
N TYR A 144 -11.43 -21.13 -1.68
CA TYR A 144 -10.06 -21.63 -1.57
C TYR A 144 -9.32 -20.95 -0.40
N PRO A 145 -9.61 -21.29 0.87
CA PRO A 145 -9.09 -20.56 2.03
C PRO A 145 -7.56 -20.48 2.11
N THR A 146 -6.85 -21.54 1.71
CA THR A 146 -5.38 -21.55 1.66
C THR A 146 -4.86 -20.52 0.67
N TRP A 147 -5.53 -20.39 -0.48
CA TRP A 147 -5.16 -19.45 -1.51
C TRP A 147 -5.49 -18.01 -1.11
N MET A 148 -6.64 -17.79 -0.48
CA MET A 148 -7.00 -16.50 0.12
C MET A 148 -5.97 -16.06 1.18
N PHE A 149 -5.56 -16.96 2.08
CA PHE A 149 -4.52 -16.68 3.06
C PHE A 149 -3.20 -16.30 2.38
N PHE A 150 -2.75 -17.09 1.41
CA PHE A 150 -1.51 -16.84 0.69
C PHE A 150 -1.52 -15.49 -0.03
N GLN A 151 -2.63 -15.13 -0.69
CA GLN A 151 -2.79 -13.85 -1.37
C GLN A 151 -2.70 -12.67 -0.40
N CYS A 152 -3.42 -12.71 0.73
CA CYS A 152 -3.36 -11.66 1.75
C CYS A 152 -1.96 -11.55 2.36
N PHE A 153 -1.32 -12.68 2.67
CA PHE A 153 0.04 -12.72 3.19
C PHE A 153 1.04 -12.15 2.18
N CYS A 154 0.89 -12.48 0.90
CA CYS A 154 1.74 -11.99 -0.17
C CYS A 154 1.62 -10.47 -0.34
N ALA A 155 0.40 -9.92 -0.36
CA ALA A 155 0.17 -8.48 -0.45
C ALA A 155 0.87 -7.72 0.69
N MET A 156 0.74 -8.20 1.93
CA MET A 156 1.39 -7.58 3.10
C MET A 156 2.92 -7.74 3.05
N THR A 157 3.41 -8.91 2.60
CA THR A 157 4.85 -9.17 2.47
C THR A 157 5.50 -8.26 1.43
N LEU A 158 4.85 -8.06 0.28
CA LEU A 158 5.34 -7.14 -0.76
C LEU A 158 5.41 -5.69 -0.24
N PHE A 159 4.36 -5.23 0.42
CA PHE A 159 4.34 -3.90 1.05
C PHE A 159 5.47 -3.74 2.08
N TYR A 160 5.65 -4.75 2.93
CA TYR A 160 6.75 -4.78 3.91
C TYR A 160 8.13 -4.76 3.23
N CYS A 161 8.35 -5.58 2.21
CA CYS A 161 9.62 -5.65 1.49
C CYS A 161 9.96 -4.33 0.78
N ALA A 162 8.98 -3.59 0.26
CA ALA A 162 9.20 -2.26 -0.31
C ALA A 162 9.72 -1.26 0.75
N HIS A 163 9.15 -1.29 1.95
CA HIS A 163 9.61 -0.46 3.07
C HIS A 163 10.97 -0.92 3.61
N TRP A 164 11.23 -2.22 3.62
CA TRP A 164 12.56 -2.75 3.96
C TRP A 164 13.60 -2.31 2.92
N GLN A 165 13.27 -2.32 1.63
CA GLN A 165 14.14 -1.78 0.59
C GLN A 165 14.42 -0.29 0.84
N ALA A 166 13.39 0.51 1.12
CA ALA A 166 13.56 1.92 1.45
C ALA A 166 14.47 2.11 2.68
N TYR A 167 14.30 1.28 3.71
CA TYR A 167 15.17 1.27 4.90
C TYR A 167 16.63 0.98 4.57
N VAL A 168 16.91 0.00 3.71
CA VAL A 168 18.30 -0.37 3.37
C VAL A 168 18.94 0.65 2.42
N THR A 169 18.19 1.13 1.44
CA THR A 169 18.74 1.96 0.36
C THR A 169 18.64 3.46 0.63
N GLY A 170 17.78 3.88 1.55
CA GLY A 170 17.46 5.28 1.82
C GLY A 170 16.52 5.91 0.78
N THR A 171 15.90 5.13 -0.10
CA THR A 171 14.99 5.62 -1.14
C THR A 171 13.94 4.58 -1.44
N LEU A 172 12.67 4.98 -1.48
CA LEU A 172 11.60 4.12 -1.98
C LEU A 172 11.71 4.03 -3.50
N LYS A 173 11.96 2.84 -4.04
CA LYS A 173 12.14 2.64 -5.48
C LYS A 173 10.94 1.89 -6.04
N MET A 174 10.05 2.62 -6.71
CA MET A 174 8.91 2.03 -7.37
C MET A 174 9.30 1.52 -8.76
N GLY A 175 8.94 0.26 -9.03
CA GLY A 175 9.17 -0.41 -10.30
C GLY A 175 8.20 0.03 -11.40
N ARG A 176 8.20 -0.69 -12.54
CA ARG A 176 7.25 -0.45 -13.64
C ARG A 176 5.84 -0.94 -13.33
N ILE A 177 5.73 -2.03 -12.56
CA ILE A 177 4.49 -2.55 -12.02
C ILE A 177 4.63 -2.42 -10.52
N ASP A 178 3.88 -1.50 -9.93
CA ASP A 178 3.96 -1.19 -8.51
C ASP A 178 2.55 -0.99 -7.92
N VAL A 179 2.45 -0.31 -6.77
CA VAL A 179 1.22 -0.07 -6.03
C VAL A 179 0.12 0.50 -6.93
N THR A 180 0.42 1.46 -7.80
CA THR A 180 -0.57 2.07 -8.72
C THR A 180 -1.18 1.03 -9.67
N GLU A 181 -0.36 0.23 -10.35
CA GLU A 181 -0.83 -0.85 -11.23
C GLU A 181 -1.64 -1.91 -10.49
N ALA A 182 -1.20 -2.28 -9.28
CA ALA A 182 -1.90 -3.24 -8.44
C ALA A 182 -3.29 -2.72 -8.03
N GLN A 183 -3.39 -1.46 -7.60
CA GLN A 183 -4.66 -0.84 -7.22
C GLN A 183 -5.62 -0.71 -8.41
N TYR A 184 -5.14 -0.28 -9.60
CA TYR A 184 -5.98 -0.24 -10.81
C TYR A 184 -6.41 -1.63 -11.29
N SER A 185 -5.57 -2.64 -11.12
CA SER A 185 -5.96 -4.03 -11.39
C SER A 185 -7.08 -4.49 -10.46
N ILE A 186 -7.04 -4.11 -9.18
CA ILE A 186 -8.09 -4.42 -8.20
C ILE A 186 -9.37 -3.64 -8.49
N ILE A 187 -9.28 -2.36 -8.89
CA ILE A 187 -10.42 -1.59 -9.39
C ILE A 187 -11.07 -2.32 -10.58
N ALA A 188 -10.27 -2.79 -11.55
CA ALA A 188 -10.78 -3.55 -12.69
C ALA A 188 -11.47 -4.85 -12.27
N ILE A 189 -10.90 -5.61 -11.31
CA ILE A 189 -11.53 -6.82 -10.74
C ILE A 189 -12.91 -6.49 -10.17
N HIS A 190 -13.01 -5.43 -9.37
CA HIS A 190 -14.28 -5.00 -8.79
C HIS A 190 -15.30 -4.54 -9.86
N LEU A 191 -14.85 -3.86 -10.91
CA LEU A 191 -15.72 -3.46 -12.03
C LEU A 191 -16.23 -4.67 -12.81
N VAL A 192 -15.39 -5.69 -13.02
CA VAL A 192 -15.82 -6.97 -13.62
C VAL A 192 -16.86 -7.64 -12.72
N SER A 193 -16.62 -7.74 -11.41
CA SER A 193 -17.61 -8.29 -10.47
C SER A 193 -18.92 -7.46 -10.42
N ALA A 194 -18.84 -6.15 -10.62
CA ALA A 194 -20.02 -5.28 -10.70
C ALA A 194 -20.81 -5.46 -12.01
N THR A 195 -20.14 -5.75 -13.13
CA THR A 195 -20.74 -5.83 -14.47
C THR A 195 -21.17 -7.24 -14.86
N LEU A 196 -20.45 -8.27 -14.42
CA LEU A 196 -20.73 -9.68 -14.73
C LEU A 196 -21.21 -10.48 -13.51
N GLY A 197 -21.07 -9.92 -12.31
CA GLY A 197 -21.36 -10.61 -11.05
C GLY A 197 -20.12 -11.33 -10.49
N PRO A 198 -19.97 -11.47 -9.15
CA PRO A 198 -18.85 -12.19 -8.54
C PRO A 198 -18.73 -13.65 -9.01
N SER A 199 -19.85 -14.32 -9.28
CA SER A 199 -19.88 -15.69 -9.82
C SER A 199 -19.24 -15.83 -11.22
N PHE A 200 -19.03 -14.74 -11.96
CA PHE A 200 -18.27 -14.77 -13.22
C PHE A 200 -16.89 -15.40 -13.03
N TRP A 201 -16.23 -15.12 -11.91
CA TRP A 201 -14.89 -15.63 -11.61
C TRP A 201 -14.84 -17.16 -11.42
N ALA A 202 -15.98 -17.79 -11.15
CA ALA A 202 -16.15 -19.24 -11.06
C ALA A 202 -16.45 -19.90 -12.43
N THR A 203 -16.58 -19.12 -13.50
CA THR A 203 -16.87 -19.66 -14.83
C THR A 203 -15.71 -20.51 -15.30
N GLN A 204 -16.01 -21.70 -15.81
CA GLN A 204 -15.03 -22.62 -16.36
C GLN A 204 -14.58 -22.17 -17.75
N VAL A 205 -13.29 -22.01 -17.95
CA VAL A 205 -12.63 -21.89 -19.26
C VAL A 205 -12.04 -23.25 -19.68
N GLY A 206 -11.55 -23.34 -20.91
CA GLY A 206 -11.07 -24.60 -21.50
C GLY A 206 -10.17 -25.42 -20.56
N GLY A 207 -10.46 -26.72 -20.43
CA GLY A 207 -9.75 -27.61 -19.51
C GLY A 207 -10.30 -27.66 -18.08
N GLY A 208 -11.44 -27.02 -17.79
CA GLY A 208 -12.04 -27.04 -16.44
C GLY A 208 -11.30 -26.15 -15.44
N LEU A 209 -10.67 -25.08 -15.94
CA LEU A 209 -10.02 -24.07 -15.12
C LEU A 209 -10.99 -22.91 -14.91
N GLU A 210 -11.18 -22.46 -13.67
CA GLU A 210 -11.96 -21.25 -13.39
C GLU A 210 -11.21 -19.98 -13.79
N VAL A 211 -11.93 -18.96 -14.26
CA VAL A 211 -11.36 -17.65 -14.61
C VAL A 211 -10.54 -17.06 -13.45
N ARG A 212 -10.95 -17.24 -12.20
CA ARG A 212 -10.19 -16.72 -11.04
C ARG A 212 -8.76 -17.26 -10.93
N TYR A 213 -8.45 -18.44 -11.48
CA TYR A 213 -7.09 -18.96 -11.49
C TYR A 213 -6.15 -18.14 -12.39
N SER A 214 -6.66 -17.47 -13.43
CA SER A 214 -5.82 -16.57 -14.23
C SER A 214 -5.32 -15.39 -13.39
N LEU A 215 -6.17 -14.86 -12.49
CA LEU A 215 -5.76 -13.81 -11.55
C LEU A 215 -4.72 -14.32 -10.56
N ALA A 216 -4.88 -15.56 -10.07
CA ALA A 216 -3.90 -16.19 -9.20
C ALA A 216 -2.52 -16.30 -9.86
N LEU A 217 -2.47 -16.77 -11.11
CA LEU A 217 -1.23 -16.90 -11.88
C LEU A 217 -0.55 -15.54 -12.11
N VAL A 218 -1.33 -14.52 -12.47
CA VAL A 218 -0.82 -13.14 -12.65
C VAL A 218 -0.29 -12.59 -11.31
N ALA A 219 -1.01 -12.80 -10.21
CA ALA A 219 -0.59 -12.36 -8.89
C ALA A 219 0.72 -13.04 -8.43
N VAL A 220 0.85 -14.37 -8.60
CA VAL A 220 2.08 -15.11 -8.26
C VAL A 220 3.24 -14.66 -9.14
N GLY A 221 3.03 -14.57 -10.45
CA GLY A 221 4.07 -14.14 -11.38
C GLY A 221 4.56 -12.73 -11.07
N GLY A 222 3.62 -11.80 -10.86
CA GLY A 222 3.93 -10.43 -10.45
C GLY A 222 4.67 -10.38 -9.12
N ALA A 223 4.17 -11.08 -8.09
CA ALA A 223 4.83 -11.13 -6.79
C ALA A 223 6.24 -11.70 -6.86
N PHE A 224 6.47 -12.77 -7.62
CA PHE A 224 7.80 -13.37 -7.76
C PHE A 224 8.80 -12.40 -8.40
N LEU A 225 8.40 -11.70 -9.46
CA LEU A 225 9.22 -10.69 -10.12
C LEU A 225 9.52 -9.51 -9.18
N THR A 226 8.50 -9.01 -8.47
CA THR A 226 8.65 -7.89 -7.53
C THR A 226 9.52 -8.26 -6.35
N VAL A 227 9.32 -9.43 -5.73
CA VAL A 227 10.18 -9.92 -4.63
C VAL A 227 11.62 -10.06 -5.10
N GLY A 228 11.87 -10.63 -6.29
CA GLY A 228 13.22 -10.75 -6.84
C GLY A 228 13.92 -9.40 -6.98
N ALA A 229 13.22 -8.39 -7.51
CA ALA A 229 13.75 -7.03 -7.64
C ALA A 229 14.00 -6.36 -6.28
N LEU A 230 13.07 -6.51 -5.33
CA LEU A 230 13.19 -5.97 -3.98
C LEU A 230 14.38 -6.60 -3.24
N LEU A 231 14.50 -7.93 -3.26
CA LEU A 231 15.60 -8.65 -2.62
C LEU A 231 16.95 -8.30 -3.24
N ALA A 232 17.05 -8.23 -4.58
CA ALA A 232 18.28 -7.79 -5.24
C ALA A 232 18.72 -6.40 -4.76
N SER A 233 17.77 -5.46 -4.65
CA SER A 233 18.05 -4.11 -4.14
C SER A 233 18.43 -4.10 -2.66
N ILE A 234 17.81 -4.95 -1.83
CA ILE A 234 18.13 -5.08 -0.40
C ILE A 234 19.53 -5.67 -0.22
N VAL A 235 19.89 -6.71 -0.98
CA VAL A 235 21.20 -7.37 -0.92
C VAL A 235 22.31 -6.43 -1.39
N THR A 236 22.07 -5.68 -2.47
CA THR A 236 23.02 -4.67 -2.98
C THR A 236 23.35 -3.59 -1.95
N GLY A 237 22.41 -3.31 -1.04
CA GLY A 237 22.60 -2.31 0.01
C GLY A 237 22.45 -0.87 -0.50
N GLY A 238 22.86 0.07 0.33
CA GLY A 238 22.86 1.48 -0.02
C GLY A 238 23.25 2.36 1.16
N VAL A 239 23.20 3.68 0.96
CA VAL A 239 23.52 4.68 1.98
C VAL A 239 22.59 4.62 3.20
N GLY A 240 21.51 3.84 3.12
CA GLY A 240 20.53 3.76 4.19
C GLY A 240 21.04 3.15 5.49
N LYS A 241 21.99 2.20 5.41
CA LYS A 241 22.61 1.60 6.60
C LYS A 241 23.44 2.61 7.43
N ASN A 242 24.05 3.61 6.80
CA ASN A 242 25.03 4.53 7.42
C ASN A 242 24.60 6.00 7.44
N GLY A 243 23.36 6.32 7.08
CA GLY A 243 22.92 7.73 7.05
C GLY A 243 21.48 8.01 6.62
N SER A 244 20.66 7.02 6.22
CA SER A 244 19.24 7.32 5.98
C SER A 244 18.47 7.41 7.28
N THR A 245 18.01 8.62 7.60
CA THR A 245 16.64 9.05 7.26
C THR A 245 15.65 7.91 6.93
N VAL A 246 15.35 7.03 7.88
CA VAL A 246 14.04 6.35 7.97
C VAL A 246 13.69 6.28 9.45
N ALA A 247 12.50 6.77 9.81
CA ALA A 247 12.00 6.89 11.19
C ALA A 247 11.95 5.58 12.00
N VAL A 248 12.11 4.43 11.34
CA VAL A 248 11.69 3.12 11.86
C VAL A 248 12.90 2.22 12.14
N ARG A 249 13.82 2.66 13.00
CA ARG A 249 14.99 1.84 13.37
C ARG A 249 14.65 0.73 14.39
N HIS A 250 13.56 0.82 15.16
CA HIS A 250 13.34 -0.08 16.31
C HIS A 250 12.02 -0.87 16.37
N PHE A 251 11.12 -0.76 15.39
CA PHE A 251 10.01 -1.73 15.32
C PHE A 251 10.46 -3.12 14.84
N PHE A 252 11.68 -3.25 14.28
CA PHE A 252 12.12 -4.45 13.56
C PHE A 252 13.34 -5.19 14.15
N SER A 253 13.84 -4.79 15.34
CA SER A 253 14.83 -5.61 16.06
C SER A 253 14.85 -5.23 17.55
N PRO A 254 14.42 -6.13 18.47
CA PRO A 254 14.42 -5.82 19.91
C PRO A 254 15.81 -5.89 20.55
N ASN A 255 16.82 -6.48 19.90
CA ASN A 255 18.09 -6.79 20.54
C ASN A 255 19.25 -6.66 19.56
N TYR A 256 19.84 -5.47 19.44
CA TYR A 256 21.22 -5.34 18.99
C TYR A 256 21.86 -4.09 19.60
N ASN A 257 22.49 -4.26 20.76
CA ASN A 257 23.44 -3.33 21.32
C ASN A 257 24.82 -3.67 20.75
N HIS A 258 25.43 -2.75 20.00
CA HIS A 258 26.89 -2.70 19.91
C HIS A 258 27.37 -1.24 19.86
N PRO A 259 28.52 -0.91 20.48
CA PRO A 259 28.87 0.44 20.88
C PRO A 259 29.38 1.29 19.73
N LEU A 260 29.20 2.59 19.95
CA LEU A 260 29.86 3.72 19.28
C LEU A 260 31.39 3.56 19.29
N TRP A 261 32.04 3.65 18.11
CA TRP A 261 33.30 4.37 17.92
C TRP A 261 33.65 4.55 16.43
N GLU A 262 34.00 5.80 16.09
CA GLU A 262 35.07 6.24 15.16
C GLU A 262 34.94 5.95 13.64
N THR A 263 35.38 6.81 12.73
CA THR A 263 36.30 7.96 12.78
C THR A 263 35.99 8.92 11.64
N LYS A 264 36.38 10.19 11.83
CA LYS A 264 36.59 11.17 10.76
C LYS A 264 37.51 10.59 9.67
N LEU A 265 37.08 10.68 8.41
CA LEU A 265 37.75 11.38 7.30
C LEU A 265 36.74 11.54 6.16
#